data_AF-A0A524CK46-F1
#
_entry.id   AF-A0A524CK46-F1
#
_cell.length_a   1.000
_cell.length_b   1.000
_cell.length_c   1.000
_cell.angle_alpha   90.00
_cell.angle_beta   90.00
_cell.angle_gamma   90.00
#
_symmetry.space_group_name_H-M   'P 1'
#
loop_
_entity.id
_entity.type
_entity.pdbx_description
1 polymer ?
#
loop_
_entity_poly.entity_id
_entity_poly.type
_entity_poly.pdbx_seq_one_letter_code
_entity_poly.pdbx_strand_id
1 'polypeptide(L)'
;MYIFPFLIKPTLLTIESSQHIYIQTYLLLFLFILSIVALTISARSIQQLKPYRAIPIIIIGMILYIVNLYSNRSTEYSEIRLIPLFCDLTIYFILLFASILFYVFKIEEETFEGYSDIALTLKGWKEFIRRKELRPEKREIVKANFSYINKLIKNDKIKTALEELNILDSIIQKFNLKDLSEKVNDLMNFCKILEIKDFLLDKGTQYSIIKIEEIMERINIDKEDIIISTINSMINKKEIYAEYFKSTKSLKFDKRVNIREIDKLIEVYKKWEMDGIGKRE
;
A
#
# COMPACT_ATOMS: atom_id res chain seq x y z
N MET A 1 -93.72 37.93 15.67
CA MET A 1 -93.35 38.38 14.32
C MET A 1 -91.82 38.37 14.23
N TYR A 2 -91.28 37.47 13.41
CA TYR A 2 -89.88 37.24 12.97
C TYR A 2 -88.70 37.69 13.85
N ILE A 3 -87.99 36.72 14.47
CA ILE A 3 -86.51 36.65 14.52
C ILE A 3 -86.08 35.18 14.63
N PHE A 4 -85.46 34.61 13.59
CA PHE A 4 -84.40 33.60 13.65
C PHE A 4 -83.83 33.38 12.23
N PRO A 5 -82.55 33.68 12.02
CA PRO A 5 -81.70 32.68 11.37
C PRO A 5 -80.29 32.70 11.97
N PHE A 6 -79.79 31.56 12.45
CA PHE A 6 -78.37 31.20 12.34
C PHE A 6 -78.15 29.79 12.86
N LEU A 7 -77.12 29.13 12.31
CA LEU A 7 -76.52 27.84 12.69
C LEU A 7 -77.20 26.58 12.14
N ILE A 8 -76.60 26.05 11.07
CA ILE A 8 -76.28 24.65 10.72
C ILE A 8 -75.66 24.79 9.32
N LYS A 9 -74.35 24.64 9.06
CA LYS A 9 -73.54 23.40 9.05
C LYS A 9 -72.11 23.79 8.60
N PRO A 10 -71.02 23.36 9.28
CA PRO A 10 -69.88 22.84 8.53
C PRO A 10 -69.10 21.77 9.34
N THR A 11 -69.44 20.49 9.19
CA THR A 11 -68.66 19.39 9.81
C THR A 11 -68.46 18.16 8.91
N LEU A 12 -68.94 18.18 7.67
CA LEU A 12 -68.80 17.04 6.75
C LEU A 12 -67.74 17.23 5.65
N LEU A 13 -67.13 18.42 5.53
CA LEU A 13 -66.14 18.73 4.49
C LEU A 13 -64.68 18.47 4.91
N THR A 14 -64.42 18.07 6.16
CA THR A 14 -63.05 17.93 6.70
C THR A 14 -62.49 16.50 6.64
N ILE A 15 -63.30 15.49 6.35
CA ILE A 15 -62.84 14.08 6.35
C ILE A 15 -62.26 13.68 4.99
N GLU A 16 -62.84 14.13 3.87
CA GLU A 16 -62.33 13.82 2.52
C GLU A 16 -60.95 14.43 2.23
N SER A 17 -60.63 15.58 2.83
CA SER A 17 -59.32 16.22 2.64
C SER A 17 -58.17 15.42 3.29
N SER A 18 -58.45 14.68 4.36
CA SER A 18 -57.44 13.90 5.07
C SER A 18 -56.95 12.69 4.25
N GLN A 19 -57.84 11.99 3.55
CA GLN A 19 -57.48 10.82 2.75
C GLN A 19 -56.60 11.19 1.54
N HIS A 20 -56.86 12.33 0.90
CA HIS A 20 -56.03 12.83 -0.19
C HIS A 20 -54.60 13.16 0.24
N ILE A 21 -54.42 13.68 1.46
CA ILE A 21 -53.09 13.99 2.01
C ILE A 21 -52.27 12.71 2.23
N TYR A 22 -52.89 11.64 2.73
CA TYR A 22 -52.19 10.36 2.93
C TYR A 22 -51.74 9.76 1.60
N ILE A 23 -52.64 9.69 0.61
CA ILE A 23 -52.32 9.14 -0.72
C ILE A 23 -51.16 9.93 -1.37
N GLN A 24 -51.19 11.26 -1.28
CA GLN A 24 -50.13 12.11 -1.85
C GLN A 24 -48.79 11.91 -1.13
N THR A 25 -48.80 11.70 0.19
CA THR A 25 -47.59 11.45 0.99
C THR A 25 -46.96 10.10 0.65
N TYR A 26 -47.77 9.04 0.53
CA TYR A 26 -47.27 7.72 0.13
C TYR A 26 -46.72 7.71 -1.29
N LEU A 27 -47.35 8.46 -2.22
CA LEU A 27 -46.86 8.59 -3.59
C LEU A 27 -45.49 9.30 -3.64
N LEU A 28 -45.31 10.36 -2.85
CA LEU A 28 -44.03 11.07 -2.72
C LEU A 28 -42.93 10.18 -2.14
N LEU A 29 -43.25 9.42 -1.09
CA LEU A 29 -42.31 8.46 -0.49
C LEU A 29 -41.92 7.36 -1.49
N PHE A 30 -42.88 6.85 -2.26
CA PHE A 30 -42.62 5.85 -3.28
C PHE A 30 -41.68 6.38 -4.38
N LEU A 31 -41.92 7.59 -4.88
CA LEU A 31 -41.06 8.23 -5.90
C LEU A 31 -39.65 8.52 -5.36
N PHE A 32 -39.53 8.88 -4.08
CA PHE A 32 -38.24 9.07 -3.42
C PHE A 32 -37.44 7.75 -3.30
N ILE A 33 -38.11 6.65 -2.91
CA ILE A 33 -37.45 5.35 -2.87
C ILE A 33 -37.00 4.93 -4.28
N LEU A 34 -37.85 5.16 -5.30
CA LEU A 34 -37.52 4.84 -6.69
C LEU A 34 -36.28 5.61 -7.19
N SER A 35 -36.13 6.88 -6.79
CA SER A 35 -34.97 7.70 -7.18
C SER A 35 -33.66 7.21 -6.52
N ILE A 36 -33.70 6.78 -5.25
CA ILE A 36 -32.55 6.18 -4.57
C ILE A 36 -32.14 4.86 -5.25
N VAL A 37 -33.11 4.03 -5.61
CA VAL A 37 -32.85 2.77 -6.33
C VAL A 37 -32.25 3.06 -7.71
N ALA A 38 -32.77 4.04 -8.45
CA ALA A 38 -32.21 4.45 -9.73
C ALA A 38 -30.78 5.01 -9.60
N LEU A 39 -30.51 5.81 -8.55
CA LEU A 39 -29.18 6.38 -8.27
C LEU A 39 -28.17 5.28 -7.94
N THR A 40 -28.54 4.30 -7.11
CA THR A 40 -27.66 3.19 -6.74
C THR A 40 -27.37 2.27 -7.93
N ILE A 41 -28.37 1.98 -8.77
CA ILE A 41 -28.18 1.25 -10.03
C ILE A 41 -27.26 2.03 -10.98
N SER A 42 -27.43 3.36 -11.06
CA SER A 42 -26.59 4.22 -11.91
C SER A 42 -25.15 4.26 -11.42
N ALA A 43 -24.91 4.43 -10.12
CA ALA A 43 -23.57 4.42 -9.52
C ALA A 43 -22.85 3.09 -9.76
N ARG A 44 -23.57 1.96 -9.61
CA ARG A 44 -23.03 0.63 -9.87
C ARG A 44 -22.78 0.38 -11.36
N SER A 45 -23.66 0.92 -12.21
CA SER A 45 -23.48 0.89 -13.67
C SER A 45 -22.30 1.76 -14.13
N ILE A 46 -22.02 2.89 -13.49
CA ILE A 46 -20.83 3.71 -13.78
C ILE A 46 -19.54 2.97 -13.41
N GLN A 47 -19.58 2.16 -12.35
CA GLN A 47 -18.43 1.33 -11.95
C GLN A 47 -18.19 0.12 -12.88
N GLN A 48 -19.22 -0.39 -13.56
CA GLN A 48 -19.12 -1.65 -14.33
C GLN A 48 -19.37 -1.51 -15.84
N LEU A 49 -20.01 -0.43 -16.30
CA LEU A 49 -20.42 -0.24 -17.69
C LEU A 49 -19.93 1.11 -18.22
N LYS A 50 -19.54 1.10 -19.50
CA LYS A 50 -19.04 2.27 -20.23
C LYS A 50 -20.04 3.46 -20.08
N PRO A 51 -19.55 4.69 -19.85
CA PRO A 51 -20.33 5.83 -19.36
C PRO A 51 -21.48 6.28 -20.27
N TYR A 52 -21.48 5.91 -21.55
CA TYR A 52 -22.55 6.26 -22.49
C TYR A 52 -23.91 5.64 -22.12
N ARG A 53 -23.96 4.59 -21.28
CA ARG A 53 -25.22 4.00 -20.80
C ARG A 53 -25.80 4.68 -19.55
N ALA A 54 -25.00 5.46 -18.82
CA ALA A 54 -25.46 6.16 -17.60
C ALA A 54 -26.23 7.45 -17.92
N ILE A 55 -25.87 8.12 -19.02
CA ILE A 55 -26.45 9.41 -19.43
C ILE A 55 -27.98 9.33 -19.67
N PRO A 56 -28.52 8.33 -20.41
CA PRO A 56 -29.96 8.24 -20.62
C PRO A 56 -30.76 8.02 -19.33
N ILE A 57 -30.19 7.29 -18.35
CA ILE A 57 -30.84 7.00 -17.07
C ILE A 57 -30.95 8.27 -16.21
N ILE A 58 -29.88 9.09 -16.19
CA ILE A 58 -29.88 10.39 -15.49
C ILE A 58 -30.89 11.34 -16.14
N ILE A 59 -30.96 11.38 -17.47
CA ILE A 59 -31.93 12.22 -18.21
C ILE A 59 -33.37 11.79 -17.90
N ILE A 60 -33.66 10.49 -17.91
CA ILE A 60 -34.99 9.96 -17.56
C ILE A 60 -35.36 10.33 -16.11
N GLY A 61 -34.41 10.21 -15.17
CA GLY A 61 -34.60 10.62 -13.78
C GLY A 61 -34.95 12.11 -13.65
N MET A 62 -34.25 12.99 -14.39
CA MET A 62 -34.54 14.43 -14.42
C MET A 62 -35.92 14.75 -15.01
N ILE A 63 -36.31 14.07 -16.10
CA ILE A 63 -37.64 14.29 -16.71
C ILE A 63 -38.75 13.88 -15.73
N LEU A 64 -38.64 12.71 -15.10
CA LEU A 64 -39.62 12.25 -14.12
C LEU A 64 -39.73 13.20 -12.91
N TYR A 65 -38.60 13.76 -12.47
CA TYR A 65 -38.57 14.76 -11.40
C TYR A 65 -39.30 16.06 -11.81
N ILE A 66 -39.06 16.57 -13.02
CA ILE A 66 -39.73 17.77 -13.54
C ILE A 66 -41.24 17.56 -13.71
N VAL A 67 -41.66 16.39 -14.18
CA VAL A 67 -43.10 16.05 -14.33
C VAL A 67 -43.79 16.01 -12.98
N ASN A 68 -43.17 15.41 -11.96
CA ASN A 68 -43.70 15.41 -10.59
C ASN A 68 -43.84 16.83 -10.03
N LEU A 69 -42.89 17.70 -10.34
CA LEU A 69 -42.88 19.12 -9.99
C LEU A 69 -44.06 19.89 -10.58
N TYR A 70 -44.38 19.64 -11.85
CA TYR A 70 -45.53 20.27 -12.53
C TYR A 70 -46.87 19.77 -12.01
N SER A 71 -46.97 18.48 -11.66
CA SER A 71 -48.21 17.87 -11.16
C SER A 71 -48.67 18.43 -9.80
N ASN A 72 -47.78 19.06 -9.02
CA ASN A 72 -48.05 19.52 -7.66
C ASN A 72 -48.40 21.03 -7.54
N ARG A 73 -48.64 21.73 -8.65
CA ARG A 73 -48.90 23.19 -8.65
C ARG A 73 -50.29 23.63 -8.15
N SER A 74 -51.20 22.74 -7.79
CA SER A 74 -52.62 23.09 -7.55
C SER A 74 -53.01 23.34 -6.08
N THR A 75 -52.09 23.62 -5.16
CA THR A 75 -52.45 23.88 -3.74
C THR A 75 -51.77 25.12 -3.18
N GLU A 76 -52.56 26.01 -2.58
CA GLU A 76 -52.27 27.38 -2.08
C GLU A 76 -51.19 27.53 -0.99
N TYR A 77 -50.33 26.54 -0.74
CA TYR A 77 -49.24 26.63 0.24
C TYR A 77 -47.88 26.56 -0.47
N SER A 78 -47.55 27.62 -1.21
CA SER A 78 -46.37 27.70 -2.07
C SER A 78 -45.06 28.03 -1.34
N GLU A 79 -45.09 28.72 -0.20
CA GLU A 79 -43.87 29.33 0.36
C GLU A 79 -42.99 28.38 1.19
N ILE A 80 -43.56 27.41 1.90
CA ILE A 80 -42.80 26.53 2.81
C ILE A 80 -42.19 25.31 2.08
N ARG A 81 -42.70 24.95 0.89
CA ARG A 81 -42.22 23.80 0.09
C ARG A 81 -41.07 24.14 -0.86
N LEU A 82 -40.67 25.41 -0.98
CA LEU A 82 -39.62 25.85 -1.90
C LEU A 82 -38.20 25.47 -1.44
N ILE A 83 -37.95 25.38 -0.13
CA ILE A 83 -36.60 25.13 0.41
C ILE A 83 -36.10 23.71 0.11
N PRO A 84 -36.86 22.62 0.39
CA PRO A 84 -36.41 21.27 0.05
C PRO A 84 -36.20 21.08 -1.46
N LEU A 85 -37.10 21.68 -2.25
CA LEU A 85 -37.03 21.65 -3.71
C LEU A 85 -35.76 22.31 -4.25
N PHE A 86 -35.36 23.44 -3.66
CA PHE A 86 -34.15 24.15 -4.02
C PHE A 86 -32.90 23.32 -3.70
N CYS A 87 -32.86 22.67 -2.54
CA CYS A 87 -31.77 21.77 -2.14
C CYS A 87 -31.62 20.57 -3.09
N ASP A 88 -32.74 19.91 -3.45
CA ASP A 88 -32.71 18.79 -4.38
C ASP A 88 -32.21 19.23 -5.76
N LEU A 89 -32.68 20.38 -6.27
CA LEU A 89 -32.18 20.97 -7.51
C LEU A 89 -30.68 21.30 -7.45
N THR A 90 -30.17 21.79 -6.31
CA THR A 90 -28.73 22.07 -6.16
C THR A 90 -27.91 20.79 -6.20
N ILE A 91 -28.35 19.72 -5.53
CA ILE A 91 -27.66 18.42 -5.54
C ILE A 91 -27.65 17.84 -6.96
N TYR A 92 -28.78 17.91 -7.68
CA TYR A 92 -28.84 17.46 -9.07
C TYR A 92 -27.93 18.29 -9.98
N PHE A 93 -27.83 19.60 -9.78
CA PHE A 93 -26.89 20.45 -10.53
C PHE A 93 -25.43 20.08 -10.24
N ILE A 94 -25.07 19.81 -8.99
CA ILE A 94 -23.71 19.39 -8.62
C ILE A 94 -23.36 18.03 -9.26
N LEU A 95 -24.30 17.07 -9.23
CA LEU A 95 -24.10 15.75 -9.84
C LEU A 95 -24.02 15.83 -11.38
N LEU A 96 -24.86 16.66 -12.00
CA LEU A 96 -24.80 16.93 -13.44
C LEU A 96 -23.47 17.58 -13.81
N PHE A 97 -23.03 18.58 -13.04
CA PHE A 97 -21.75 19.27 -13.27
C PHE A 97 -20.56 18.33 -13.09
N ALA A 98 -20.56 17.47 -12.07
CA ALA A 98 -19.53 16.44 -11.89
C ALA A 98 -19.52 15.43 -13.03
N SER A 99 -20.69 15.04 -13.54
CA SER A 99 -20.83 14.11 -14.68
C SER A 99 -20.38 14.75 -16.00
N ILE A 100 -20.70 16.04 -16.21
CA ILE A 100 -20.25 16.81 -17.37
C ILE A 100 -18.74 17.01 -17.29
N LEU A 101 -18.18 17.40 -16.14
CA LEU A 101 -16.73 17.46 -15.96
C LEU A 101 -16.09 16.12 -16.30
N PHE A 102 -16.59 15.02 -15.74
CA PHE A 102 -16.08 13.69 -16.04
C PHE A 102 -16.19 13.32 -17.53
N TYR A 103 -17.26 13.72 -18.20
CA TYR A 103 -17.49 13.46 -19.62
C TYR A 103 -16.63 14.34 -20.53
N VAL A 104 -16.51 15.63 -20.23
CA VAL A 104 -15.61 16.58 -20.91
C VAL A 104 -14.17 16.11 -20.75
N PHE A 105 -13.73 15.80 -19.54
CA PHE A 105 -12.39 15.23 -19.29
C PHE A 105 -12.16 13.87 -19.95
N LYS A 106 -13.23 13.14 -20.30
CA LYS A 106 -13.15 11.88 -21.05
C LYS A 106 -13.16 12.07 -22.57
N ILE A 107 -13.85 13.08 -23.09
CA ILE A 107 -13.82 13.48 -24.50
C ILE A 107 -12.46 14.11 -24.86
N GLU A 108 -11.83 14.82 -23.92
CA GLU A 108 -10.51 15.42 -24.12
C GLU A 108 -9.39 14.40 -24.35
N GLU A 109 -9.61 13.09 -24.12
CA GLU A 109 -8.63 12.03 -24.44
C GLU A 109 -8.53 11.77 -25.97
N GLU A 110 -9.52 12.19 -26.79
CA GLU A 110 -9.55 11.98 -28.25
C GLU A 110 -9.17 13.21 -29.10
N THR A 111 -9.13 14.42 -28.53
CA THR A 111 -8.92 15.69 -29.29
C THR A 111 -7.65 16.48 -28.93
N PHE A 112 -6.81 15.97 -28.03
CA PHE A 112 -5.64 16.70 -27.49
C PHE A 112 -4.34 16.53 -28.30
N GLU A 113 -4.37 16.77 -29.62
CA GLU A 113 -3.12 16.99 -30.39
C GLU A 113 -2.60 18.44 -30.29
N GLY A 114 -3.42 19.40 -29.81
CA GLY A 114 -3.10 20.84 -29.84
C GLY A 114 -2.62 21.50 -28.55
N TYR A 115 -2.64 20.82 -27.40
CA TYR A 115 -2.31 21.43 -26.10
C TYR A 115 -1.30 20.57 -25.32
N SER A 116 -0.01 20.75 -25.61
CA SER A 116 1.10 19.99 -25.03
C SER A 116 1.16 20.06 -23.50
N ASP A 117 0.84 21.21 -22.92
CA ASP A 117 1.17 21.50 -21.52
C ASP A 117 0.16 20.89 -20.53
N ILE A 118 -1.10 20.73 -20.94
CA ILE A 118 -2.15 20.07 -20.14
C ILE A 118 -2.10 18.54 -20.34
N ALA A 119 -1.75 18.08 -21.54
CA ALA A 119 -1.50 16.65 -21.79
C ALA A 119 -0.30 16.12 -20.97
N LEU A 120 0.74 16.96 -20.78
CA LEU A 120 1.90 16.66 -19.93
C LEU A 120 1.52 16.46 -18.45
N THR A 121 0.58 17.27 -17.94
CA THR A 121 0.12 17.16 -16.55
C THR A 121 -0.81 15.96 -16.34
N LEU A 122 -1.72 15.67 -17.28
CA LEU A 122 -2.60 14.48 -17.21
C LEU A 122 -1.84 13.15 -17.38
N LYS A 123 -0.87 13.10 -18.30
CA LYS A 123 0.03 11.94 -18.44
C LYS A 123 0.87 11.74 -17.17
N GLY A 124 1.28 12.83 -16.53
CA GLY A 124 1.91 12.82 -15.21
C GLY A 124 1.03 12.22 -14.12
N TRP A 125 -0.26 12.58 -14.07
CA TRP A 125 -1.22 12.05 -13.11
C TRP A 125 -1.59 10.58 -13.35
N LYS A 126 -1.79 10.17 -14.60
CA LYS A 126 -2.04 8.76 -14.97
C LYS A 126 -0.85 7.88 -14.59
N GLU A 127 0.36 8.35 -14.88
CA GLU A 127 1.59 7.66 -14.49
C GLU A 127 1.80 7.69 -12.96
N PHE A 128 1.39 8.75 -12.26
CA PHE A 128 1.41 8.82 -10.80
C PHE A 128 0.47 7.80 -10.16
N ILE A 129 -0.77 7.69 -10.64
CA ILE A 129 -1.75 6.69 -10.15
C ILE A 129 -1.25 5.27 -10.46
N ARG A 130 -0.76 5.02 -11.68
CA ARG A 130 -0.16 3.74 -12.07
C ARG A 130 1.03 3.37 -11.20
N ARG A 131 1.91 4.33 -10.89
CA ARG A 131 3.03 4.13 -9.95
C ARG A 131 2.55 3.84 -8.53
N LYS A 132 1.41 4.39 -8.10
CA LYS A 132 0.83 4.14 -6.78
C LYS A 132 0.22 2.74 -6.68
N GLU A 133 -0.43 2.25 -7.74
CA GLU A 133 -0.99 0.89 -7.81
C GLU A 133 0.07 -0.20 -8.02
N LEU A 134 1.16 0.09 -8.74
CA LEU A 134 2.27 -0.86 -8.92
C LEU A 134 3.11 -1.05 -7.64
N ARG A 135 3.12 -0.07 -6.73
CA ARG A 135 3.88 -0.14 -5.46
C ARG A 135 3.55 -1.37 -4.60
N PRO A 136 2.28 -1.72 -4.32
CA PRO A 136 1.96 -2.91 -3.52
C PRO A 136 2.45 -4.21 -4.19
N GLU A 137 2.25 -4.37 -5.49
CA GLU A 137 2.72 -5.58 -6.21
C GLU A 137 4.25 -5.71 -6.14
N LYS A 138 4.99 -4.62 -6.38
CA LYS A 138 6.45 -4.63 -6.28
C LYS A 138 6.92 -4.87 -4.84
N ARG A 139 6.20 -4.36 -3.84
CA ARG A 139 6.50 -4.65 -2.42
C ARG A 139 6.35 -6.14 -2.12
N GLU A 140 5.30 -6.79 -2.63
CA GLU A 140 5.11 -8.23 -2.41
C GLU A 140 6.21 -9.06 -3.08
N ILE A 141 6.65 -8.68 -4.29
CA ILE A 141 7.81 -9.32 -4.94
C ILE A 141 9.07 -9.18 -4.08
N VAL A 142 9.35 -7.98 -3.58
CA VAL A 142 10.51 -7.74 -2.70
C VAL A 142 10.42 -8.56 -1.41
N LYS A 143 9.22 -8.66 -0.81
CA LYS A 143 8.98 -9.50 0.38
C LYS A 143 9.20 -10.98 0.12
N ALA A 144 8.75 -11.49 -1.03
CA ALA A 144 8.96 -12.88 -1.41
C ALA A 144 10.46 -13.19 -1.56
N ASN A 145 11.23 -12.28 -2.17
CA ASN A 145 12.67 -12.41 -2.32
C ASN A 145 13.40 -12.45 -0.97
N PHE A 146 12.96 -11.70 0.04
CA PHE A 146 13.55 -11.82 1.39
C PHE A 146 13.44 -13.23 1.96
N SER A 147 12.32 -13.94 1.73
CA SER A 147 12.16 -15.32 2.19
C SER A 147 13.17 -16.25 1.52
N TYR A 148 13.38 -16.08 0.21
CA TYR A 148 14.38 -16.81 -0.55
C TYR A 148 15.81 -16.52 -0.09
N ILE A 149 16.17 -15.24 0.08
CA ILE A 149 17.50 -14.82 0.56
C ILE A 149 17.77 -15.39 1.96
N ASN A 150 16.79 -15.37 2.85
CA ASN A 150 16.94 -15.98 4.17
C ASN A 150 17.18 -17.50 4.09
N LYS A 151 16.62 -18.20 3.10
CA LYS A 151 16.93 -19.62 2.86
C LYS A 151 18.37 -19.80 2.35
N LEU A 152 18.86 -18.92 1.49
CA LEU A 152 20.25 -18.94 1.04
C LEU A 152 21.22 -18.76 2.21
N ILE A 153 20.97 -17.79 3.08
CA ILE A 153 21.77 -17.53 4.29
C ILE A 153 21.77 -18.75 5.22
N LYS A 154 20.60 -19.36 5.47
CA LYS A 154 20.50 -20.57 6.29
C LYS A 154 21.26 -21.77 5.72
N ASN A 155 21.40 -21.82 4.40
CA ASN A 155 22.13 -22.87 3.68
C ASN A 155 23.60 -22.49 3.42
N ASP A 156 24.11 -21.48 4.11
CA ASP A 156 25.50 -20.99 4.01
C ASP A 156 25.92 -20.53 2.60
N LYS A 157 24.96 -20.13 1.76
CA LYS A 157 25.19 -19.59 0.42
C LYS A 157 25.33 -18.06 0.45
N ILE A 158 26.28 -17.56 1.25
CA ILE A 158 26.39 -16.13 1.59
C ILE A 158 26.69 -15.25 0.37
N LYS A 159 27.62 -15.67 -0.50
CA LYS A 159 27.95 -14.93 -1.74
C LYS A 159 26.75 -14.73 -2.64
N THR A 160 26.00 -15.80 -2.91
CA THR A 160 24.77 -15.73 -3.71
C THR A 160 23.71 -14.86 -3.03
N ALA A 161 23.60 -14.93 -1.70
CA ALA A 161 22.68 -14.06 -0.96
C ALA A 161 23.02 -12.57 -1.11
N LEU A 162 24.31 -12.21 -1.10
CA LEU A 162 24.78 -10.83 -1.34
C LEU A 162 24.50 -10.33 -2.76
N GLU A 163 24.71 -11.18 -3.77
CA GLU A 163 24.38 -10.86 -5.17
C GLU A 163 22.88 -10.56 -5.32
N GLU A 164 22.02 -11.42 -4.76
CA GLU A 164 20.57 -11.22 -4.77
C GLU A 164 20.14 -9.97 -3.99
N LEU A 165 20.79 -9.66 -2.87
CA LEU A 165 20.54 -8.43 -2.11
C LEU A 165 20.93 -7.17 -2.90
N ASN A 166 22.03 -7.19 -3.66
CA ASN A 166 22.43 -6.08 -4.53
C ASN A 166 21.40 -5.86 -5.64
N ILE A 167 20.90 -6.93 -6.25
CA ILE A 167 19.83 -6.86 -7.25
C ILE A 167 18.58 -6.25 -6.59
N LEU A 168 18.21 -6.72 -5.41
CA LEU A 168 17.04 -6.25 -4.68
C LEU A 168 17.13 -4.77 -4.28
N ASP A 169 18.31 -4.30 -3.87
CA ASP A 169 18.56 -2.90 -3.54
C ASP A 169 18.36 -2.00 -4.77
N SER A 170 18.87 -2.40 -5.94
CA SER A 170 18.66 -1.65 -7.19
C SER A 170 17.17 -1.50 -7.54
N ILE A 171 16.37 -2.53 -7.29
CA ILE A 171 14.92 -2.52 -7.47
C ILE A 171 14.27 -1.57 -6.47
N ILE A 172 14.64 -1.66 -5.19
CA ILE A 172 14.11 -0.80 -4.13
C ILE A 172 14.38 0.68 -4.39
N GLN A 173 15.61 1.02 -4.79
CA GLN A 173 15.98 2.39 -5.15
C GLN A 173 15.17 2.90 -6.34
N LYS A 174 15.04 2.10 -7.39
CA LYS A 174 14.24 2.43 -8.59
C LYS A 174 12.78 2.73 -8.28
N PHE A 175 12.20 2.03 -7.30
CA PHE A 175 10.81 2.22 -6.89
C PHE A 175 10.63 3.12 -5.64
N ASN A 176 11.72 3.67 -5.10
CA ASN A 176 11.75 4.54 -3.91
C ASN A 176 11.05 3.91 -2.69
N LEU A 177 11.33 2.62 -2.42
CA LEU A 177 10.73 1.85 -1.32
C LEU A 177 11.57 2.01 -0.03
N LYS A 178 11.55 3.22 0.55
CA LYS A 178 12.41 3.60 1.69
C LYS A 178 12.33 2.64 2.89
N ASP A 179 11.14 2.16 3.22
CA ASP A 179 10.91 1.23 4.34
C ASP A 179 11.61 -0.13 4.17
N LEU A 180 11.85 -0.55 2.92
CA LEU A 180 12.52 -1.82 2.63
C LEU A 180 14.03 -1.66 2.44
N SER A 181 14.49 -0.45 2.12
CA SER A 181 15.91 -0.15 1.93
C SER A 181 16.72 -0.37 3.22
N GLU A 182 16.21 0.07 4.36
CA GLU A 182 16.85 -0.16 5.66
C GLU A 182 17.02 -1.66 5.94
N LYS A 183 15.94 -2.44 5.73
CA LYS A 183 15.96 -3.89 5.92
C LYS A 183 16.93 -4.63 4.99
N VAL A 184 17.05 -4.19 3.73
CA VAL A 184 18.06 -4.75 2.80
C VAL A 184 19.46 -4.43 3.28
N ASN A 185 19.71 -3.18 3.67
CA ASN A 185 21.02 -2.77 4.16
C ASN A 185 21.43 -3.53 5.43
N ASP A 186 20.50 -3.78 6.36
CA ASP A 186 20.75 -4.60 7.55
C ASP A 186 21.14 -6.03 7.18
N LEU A 187 20.41 -6.65 6.26
CA LEU A 187 20.71 -7.99 5.75
C LEU A 187 22.05 -8.05 5.01
N MET A 188 22.38 -7.02 4.23
CA MET A 188 23.67 -6.92 3.54
C MET A 188 24.82 -6.81 4.55
N ASN A 189 24.68 -5.96 5.57
CA ASN A 189 25.68 -5.84 6.63
C ASN A 189 25.83 -7.15 7.40
N PHE A 190 24.72 -7.85 7.68
CA PHE A 190 24.75 -9.17 8.30
C PHE A 190 25.53 -10.19 7.45
N CYS A 191 25.26 -10.27 6.14
CA CYS A 191 25.99 -11.17 5.24
C CYS A 191 27.48 -10.82 5.16
N LYS A 192 27.84 -9.53 5.08
CA LYS A 192 29.23 -9.07 5.11
C LYS A 192 29.95 -9.48 6.41
N ILE A 193 29.27 -9.37 7.56
CA ILE A 193 29.80 -9.83 8.85
C ILE A 193 30.07 -11.34 8.81
N LEU A 194 29.18 -12.13 8.21
CA LEU A 194 29.39 -13.58 8.06
C LEU A 194 30.59 -13.90 7.18
N GLU A 195 30.77 -13.22 6.04
CA GLU A 195 31.95 -13.44 5.18
C GLU A 195 33.25 -13.05 5.89
N ILE A 196 33.25 -11.96 6.66
CA ILE A 196 34.40 -11.56 7.48
C ILE A 196 34.71 -12.63 8.52
N LYS A 197 33.70 -13.16 9.21
CA LYS A 197 33.86 -14.24 10.20
C LYS A 197 34.47 -15.49 9.57
N ASP A 198 33.91 -15.94 8.46
CA ASP A 198 34.37 -17.13 7.74
C ASP A 198 35.84 -16.97 7.29
N PHE A 199 36.16 -15.84 6.67
CA PHE A 199 37.53 -15.51 6.26
C PHE A 199 38.50 -15.51 7.46
N LEU A 200 38.13 -14.88 8.58
CA LEU A 200 38.99 -14.79 9.76
C LEU A 200 39.21 -16.16 10.43
N LEU A 201 38.19 -17.01 10.45
CA LEU A 201 38.30 -18.37 11.01
C LEU A 201 39.24 -19.23 10.16
N ASP A 202 39.10 -19.20 8.84
CA ASP A 202 40.02 -19.90 7.92
C ASP A 202 41.46 -19.40 8.10
N LYS A 203 41.63 -18.07 8.09
CA LYS A 203 42.95 -17.45 8.07
C LYS A 203 43.64 -17.44 9.44
N GLY A 204 42.90 -17.47 10.54
CA GLY A 204 43.43 -17.46 11.90
C GLY A 204 44.27 -18.69 12.27
N THR A 205 44.19 -19.76 11.48
CA THR A 205 45.03 -20.96 11.59
C THR A 205 46.24 -20.94 10.65
N GLN A 206 46.16 -20.17 9.56
CA GLN A 206 47.16 -20.13 8.49
C GLN A 206 48.19 -19.00 8.71
N TYR A 207 47.74 -17.83 9.14
CA TYR A 207 48.56 -16.61 9.24
C TYR A 207 48.78 -16.20 10.69
N SER A 208 49.94 -15.58 10.97
CA SER A 208 50.22 -15.00 12.29
C SER A 208 49.75 -13.56 12.41
N ILE A 209 49.79 -12.81 11.31
CA ILE A 209 49.42 -11.40 11.23
C ILE A 209 48.70 -11.17 9.90
N ILE A 210 47.61 -10.41 9.90
CA ILE A 210 46.89 -9.95 8.70
C ILE A 210 46.60 -8.46 8.83
N LYS A 211 46.76 -7.69 7.76
CA LYS A 211 46.39 -6.27 7.74
C LYS A 211 44.92 -6.10 7.39
N ILE A 212 44.24 -5.08 7.95
CA ILE A 212 42.83 -4.81 7.63
C ILE A 212 42.63 -4.54 6.13
N GLU A 213 43.57 -3.86 5.48
CA GLU A 213 43.55 -3.60 4.04
C GLU A 213 43.50 -4.90 3.20
N GLU A 214 44.25 -5.93 3.61
CA GLU A 214 44.24 -7.24 2.94
C GLU A 214 42.89 -7.93 3.09
N ILE A 215 42.22 -7.76 4.24
CA ILE A 215 40.86 -8.29 4.46
C ILE A 215 39.87 -7.58 3.55
N MET A 216 39.95 -6.24 3.47
CA MET A 216 39.09 -5.42 2.62
C MET A 216 39.18 -5.83 1.15
N GLU A 217 40.41 -6.00 0.64
CA GLU A 217 40.65 -6.40 -0.75
C GLU A 217 40.11 -7.81 -1.04
N ARG A 218 40.35 -8.76 -0.13
CA ARG A 218 39.95 -10.16 -0.34
C ARG A 218 38.45 -10.39 -0.30
N ILE A 219 37.74 -9.65 0.56
CA ILE A 219 36.27 -9.79 0.75
C ILE A 219 35.50 -8.76 -0.08
N ASN A 220 36.19 -7.78 -0.70
CA ASN A 220 35.58 -6.70 -1.46
C ASN A 220 34.60 -5.85 -0.61
N ILE A 221 35.05 -5.44 0.59
CA ILE A 221 34.28 -4.61 1.53
C ILE A 221 35.01 -3.29 1.75
N ASP A 222 34.38 -2.18 1.35
CA ASP A 222 34.96 -0.83 1.45
C ASP A 222 34.90 -0.22 2.86
N LYS A 223 34.03 -0.74 3.74
CA LYS A 223 33.78 -0.15 5.07
C LYS A 223 34.67 -0.80 6.14
N GLU A 224 35.80 -0.16 6.43
CA GLU A 224 36.76 -0.58 7.46
C GLU A 224 36.11 -0.79 8.84
N ASP A 225 35.17 0.08 9.22
CA ASP A 225 34.49 0.02 10.53
C ASP A 225 33.73 -1.30 10.77
N ILE A 226 33.14 -1.88 9.72
CA ILE A 226 32.42 -3.16 9.82
C ILE A 226 33.41 -4.29 10.13
N ILE A 227 34.59 -4.26 9.52
CA ILE A 227 35.64 -5.25 9.75
C ILE A 227 36.18 -5.12 11.17
N ILE A 228 36.55 -3.92 11.60
CA ILE A 228 37.09 -3.68 12.95
C ILE A 228 36.07 -4.06 14.03
N SER A 229 34.80 -3.65 13.87
CA SER A 229 33.75 -4.01 14.83
C SER A 229 33.49 -5.51 14.88
N THR A 230 33.54 -6.20 13.74
CA THR A 230 33.43 -7.67 13.66
C THR A 230 34.59 -8.36 14.37
N ILE A 231 35.84 -7.96 14.07
CA ILE A 231 37.06 -8.49 14.71
C ILE A 231 36.97 -8.35 16.23
N ASN A 232 36.67 -7.15 16.73
CA ASN A 232 36.55 -6.91 18.16
C ASN A 232 35.42 -7.76 18.79
N SER A 233 34.30 -7.92 18.09
CA SER A 233 33.20 -8.80 18.54
C SER A 233 33.65 -10.25 18.66
N MET A 234 34.39 -10.78 17.67
CA MET A 234 34.89 -12.15 17.66
C MET A 234 35.93 -12.37 18.77
N ILE A 235 36.85 -11.44 18.98
CA ILE A 235 37.84 -11.51 20.08
C ILE A 235 37.14 -11.51 21.44
N ASN A 236 36.20 -10.58 21.66
CA ASN A 236 35.47 -10.47 22.92
C ASN A 236 34.65 -11.72 23.24
N LYS A 237 34.05 -12.33 22.21
CA LYS A 237 33.29 -13.59 22.32
C LYS A 237 34.19 -14.82 22.37
N LYS A 238 35.51 -14.67 22.26
CA LYS A 238 36.49 -15.76 22.17
C LYS A 238 36.21 -16.70 21.00
N GLU A 239 35.62 -16.19 19.92
CA GLU A 239 35.48 -16.93 18.65
C GLU A 239 36.84 -17.09 17.97
N ILE A 240 37.73 -16.10 18.14
CA ILE A 240 39.13 -16.15 17.71
C ILE A 240 40.04 -15.66 18.83
N TYR A 241 41.26 -16.19 18.89
CA TYR A 241 42.31 -15.72 19.77
C TYR A 241 43.26 -14.85 18.97
N ALA A 242 43.10 -13.54 19.11
CA ALA A 242 43.89 -12.55 18.39
C ALA A 242 43.96 -11.22 19.16
N GLU A 243 44.91 -10.38 18.77
CA GLU A 243 45.09 -9.01 19.25
C GLU A 243 45.04 -8.04 18.07
N TYR A 244 44.16 -7.03 18.15
CA TYR A 244 44.03 -6.00 17.14
C TYR A 244 44.88 -4.76 17.49
N PHE A 245 45.83 -4.42 16.62
CA PHE A 245 46.70 -3.27 16.76
C PHE A 245 46.15 -2.09 15.96
N LYS A 246 45.50 -1.14 16.65
CA LYS A 246 44.90 0.05 16.03
C LYS A 246 45.92 0.93 15.28
N SER A 247 47.14 1.04 15.78
CA SER A 247 48.20 1.89 15.18
C SER A 247 48.64 1.41 13.81
N THR A 248 48.74 0.09 13.62
CA THR A 248 49.19 -0.54 12.38
C THR A 248 48.04 -1.11 11.54
N LYS A 249 46.80 -1.01 12.04
CA LYS A 249 45.60 -1.64 11.46
C LYS A 249 45.87 -3.10 11.09
N SER A 250 46.39 -3.86 12.05
CA SER A 250 46.74 -5.26 11.86
C SER A 250 46.18 -6.13 12.98
N LEU A 251 45.84 -7.36 12.62
CA LEU A 251 45.34 -8.39 13.51
C LEU A 251 46.40 -9.47 13.66
N LYS A 252 46.85 -9.73 14.89
CA LYS A 252 47.82 -10.80 15.20
C LYS A 252 47.11 -11.97 15.86
N PHE A 253 47.17 -13.14 15.25
CA PHE A 253 46.56 -14.36 15.76
C PHE A 253 47.49 -15.12 16.69
N ASP A 254 46.95 -15.67 17.78
CA ASP A 254 47.60 -16.75 18.52
C ASP A 254 47.26 -18.09 17.86
N LYS A 255 48.02 -18.41 16.81
CA LYS A 255 47.82 -19.63 16.02
C LYS A 255 47.79 -20.89 16.88
N ARG A 256 48.63 -20.97 17.91
CA ARG A 256 48.74 -22.17 18.75
C ARG A 256 47.50 -22.35 19.62
N VAL A 257 46.90 -21.26 20.10
CA VAL A 257 45.65 -21.35 20.85
C VAL A 257 44.49 -21.67 19.91
N ASN A 258 44.39 -21.01 18.75
CA ASN A 258 43.34 -21.30 17.75
C ASN A 258 43.34 -22.78 17.32
N ILE A 259 44.52 -23.34 16.96
CA ILE A 259 44.64 -24.74 16.56
C ILE A 259 44.22 -25.68 17.71
N ARG A 260 44.69 -25.41 18.94
CA ARG A 260 44.33 -26.24 20.10
C ARG A 260 42.82 -26.22 20.39
N GLU A 261 42.14 -25.10 20.22
CA GLU A 261 40.69 -25.04 20.41
C GLU A 261 39.94 -25.81 19.31
N ILE A 262 40.41 -25.74 18.06
CA ILE A 262 39.86 -26.56 16.97
C ILE A 262 40.03 -28.05 17.29
N ASP A 263 41.22 -28.46 17.73
CA ASP A 263 41.50 -29.86 18.09
C ASP A 263 40.56 -30.34 19.22
N LYS A 264 40.37 -29.51 20.27
CA LYS A 264 39.42 -29.80 21.36
C LYS A 264 37.98 -29.95 20.85
N LEU A 265 37.53 -29.09 19.93
CA LEU A 265 36.19 -29.18 19.35
C LEU A 265 36.02 -30.46 18.53
N ILE A 266 37.04 -30.85 17.78
CA ILE A 266 37.06 -32.11 17.03
C ILE A 266 36.99 -33.32 17.98
N GLU A 267 37.71 -33.29 19.10
CA GLU A 267 37.66 -34.35 20.12
C GLU A 267 36.25 -34.47 20.74
N VAL A 268 35.63 -33.35 21.10
CA VAL A 268 34.25 -33.33 21.63
C VAL A 268 33.26 -33.89 20.59
N TYR A 269 33.40 -33.48 19.33
CA TYR A 269 32.54 -33.96 18.24
C TYR A 269 32.67 -35.48 18.04
N LYS A 270 33.90 -35.99 17.96
CA LYS A 270 34.16 -37.44 17.85
C LYS A 270 33.53 -38.22 18.99
N LYS A 271 33.61 -37.69 20.22
CA LYS A 271 32.98 -38.31 21.38
C LYS A 271 31.45 -38.34 21.24
N TRP A 272 30.82 -37.25 20.83
CA TRP A 272 29.37 -37.22 20.59
C TRP A 272 28.92 -38.21 19.51
N GLU A 273 29.70 -38.35 18.44
CA GLU A 273 29.42 -39.30 17.36
C GLU A 273 29.54 -40.75 17.85
N MET A 274 30.55 -41.06 18.67
CA MET A 274 30.72 -42.37 19.30
C MET A 274 29.60 -42.70 20.30
N ASP A 275 29.16 -41.71 21.07
CA ASP A 275 28.09 -41.85 22.07
C ASP A 275 26.68 -41.93 21.43
N GLY A 276 26.56 -41.77 20.10
CA GLY A 276 25.29 -41.82 19.36
C GLY A 276 24.35 -40.66 19.67
N ILE A 277 24.84 -39.59 20.33
CA ILE A 277 24.04 -38.45 20.74
C ILE A 277 23.64 -37.66 19.48
N GLY A 278 22.35 -37.73 19.11
CA GLY A 278 21.78 -36.94 18.01
C GLY A 278 21.40 -37.72 16.74
N LYS A 279 21.67 -39.03 16.68
CA LYS A 279 21.04 -39.91 15.68
C LYS A 279 19.62 -40.23 16.14
N ARG A 280 18.65 -39.37 15.79
CA ARG A 280 17.24 -39.80 15.78
C ARG A 280 17.08 -40.71 14.56
N GLU A 281 16.74 -41.98 14.81
CA GLU A 281 16.22 -42.90 13.80
C GLU A 281 15.02 -42.30 13.05
#